data_AF-A0A525NM30-F1
#
_entry.id   AF-A0A525NM30-F1
#
_cell.length_a   1.000
_cell.length_b   1.000
_cell.length_c   1.000
_cell.angle_alpha   90.00
_cell.angle_beta   90.00
_cell.angle_gamma   90.00
#
_symmetry.space_group_name_H-M   'P 1'
#
loop_
_entity.id
_entity.type
_entity.pdbx_description
1 polymer ?
#
loop_
_entity_poly.entity_id
_entity_poly.type
_entity_poly.pdbx_seq_one_letter_code
_entity_poly.pdbx_strand_id
1 'polypeptide(L)'
;MILKLTLQGDIIQDVAVVSPPYEDARKGREIRALLRLLGLPTLANRMLVDNAHRDAGFKRLVTVSGVRMAIPPDLGRTHDGSDVRSRFEHLLKDPFSPQKPHLMGLDLGDLLEGREWQEAMLILNSFDNVSLRKICANTRTDADEDSSEQTSGGHENMDHSAHGGH
;
A
#
# COMPACT_ATOMS: atom_id res chain seq x y z
N MET A 1 5.22 7.26 -3.96
CA MET A 1 4.03 6.64 -4.57
C MET A 1 3.00 7.72 -4.62
N ILE A 2 2.21 7.74 -5.69
CA ILE A 2 1.10 8.66 -5.86
C ILE A 2 -0.13 7.79 -6.13
N LEU A 3 -1.18 8.01 -5.33
CA LEU A 3 -2.45 7.30 -5.43
C LEU A 3 -3.56 8.31 -5.70
N LYS A 4 -4.54 7.92 -6.50
CA LYS A 4 -5.87 8.53 -6.55
C LYS A 4 -6.76 7.73 -5.62
N LEU A 5 -7.45 8.42 -4.71
CA LEU A 5 -8.28 7.81 -3.68
C LEU A 5 -9.64 8.49 -3.66
N THR A 6 -10.70 7.71 -3.59
CA THR A 6 -12.04 8.21 -3.30
C THR A 6 -12.36 7.92 -1.84
N LEU A 7 -12.79 8.93 -1.10
CA LEU A 7 -13.10 8.83 0.32
C LEU A 7 -14.59 9.14 0.56
N GLN A 8 -15.20 8.39 1.49
CA GLN A 8 -16.47 8.76 2.11
C GLN A 8 -16.22 8.97 3.60
N GLY A 9 -16.07 10.24 4.00
CA GLY A 9 -15.54 10.56 5.32
C GLY A 9 -14.06 10.17 5.40
N ASP A 10 -13.71 9.32 6.35
CA ASP A 10 -12.37 8.76 6.53
C ASP A 10 -12.21 7.36 5.92
N ILE A 11 -13.27 6.77 5.37
CA ILE A 11 -13.24 5.44 4.75
C ILE A 11 -12.85 5.55 3.29
N ILE A 12 -11.88 4.73 2.86
CA ILE A 12 -11.50 4.58 1.45
C ILE A 12 -12.55 3.76 0.72
N GLN A 13 -13.16 4.35 -0.30
CA GLN A 13 -14.12 3.68 -1.18
C GLN A 13 -13.45 3.05 -2.39
N ASP A 14 -12.35 3.66 -2.84
CA ASP A 14 -11.77 3.33 -4.12
C ASP A 14 -10.30 3.77 -4.18
N VAL A 15 -9.46 2.97 -4.83
CA VAL A 15 -8.03 3.24 -4.98
C VAL A 15 -7.53 2.97 -6.40
N ALA A 16 -6.77 3.89 -6.95
CA ALA A 16 -6.06 3.72 -8.21
C ALA A 16 -4.60 4.17 -8.08
N VAL A 17 -3.71 3.45 -8.74
CA VAL A 17 -2.28 3.80 -8.78
C VAL A 17 -2.05 4.82 -9.89
N VAL A 18 -1.57 6.01 -9.51
CA VAL A 18 -1.09 7.03 -10.45
C VAL A 18 0.39 6.81 -10.72
N SER A 19 1.17 6.49 -9.68
CA SER A 19 2.60 6.18 -9.81
C SER A 19 3.10 5.29 -8.68
N PRO A 20 3.89 4.22 -8.96
CA PRO A 20 4.44 3.36 -7.93
C PRO A 20 5.38 4.11 -6.97
N PRO A 21 5.74 3.55 -5.81
CA PRO A 21 6.69 4.20 -4.90
C PRO A 21 8.04 4.42 -5.58
N TYR A 22 8.58 5.64 -5.49
CA TYR A 22 9.96 5.93 -5.91
C TYR A 22 10.94 5.13 -5.05
N GLU A 23 12.11 4.81 -5.61
CA GLU A 23 13.17 4.20 -4.81
C GLU A 23 13.63 5.18 -3.73
N ASP A 24 13.48 4.79 -2.47
CA ASP A 24 14.08 5.46 -1.33
C ASP A 24 15.07 4.51 -0.68
N ALA A 25 16.35 4.88 -0.69
CA ALA A 25 17.44 4.09 -0.14
C ALA A 25 17.55 4.16 1.39
N ARG A 26 16.70 4.96 2.06
CA ARG A 26 16.75 5.13 3.52
C ARG A 26 16.26 3.90 4.27
N LYS A 27 17.21 3.08 4.71
CA LYS A 27 16.97 1.92 5.57
C LYS A 27 16.15 2.25 6.82
N GLY A 28 15.27 1.34 7.23
CA GLY A 28 14.43 1.46 8.43
C GLY A 28 13.38 2.57 8.35
N ARG A 29 12.95 2.96 7.14
CA ARG A 29 11.88 3.95 6.93
C ARG A 29 10.58 3.48 7.57
N GLU A 30 10.24 2.22 7.32
CA GLU A 30 8.99 1.55 7.65
C GLU A 30 8.75 1.63 9.17
N ILE A 31 9.73 1.18 9.97
CA ILE A 31 9.62 1.23 11.43
C ILE A 31 9.49 2.65 11.96
N ARG A 32 10.22 3.62 11.37
CA ARG A 32 10.14 5.03 11.80
C ARG A 32 8.79 5.64 11.44
N ALA A 33 8.25 5.31 10.28
CA ALA A 33 6.94 5.79 9.85
C ALA A 33 5.84 5.20 10.74
N LEU A 34 5.85 3.90 10.99
CA LEU A 34 4.91 3.23 11.89
C LEU A 34 4.98 3.81 13.32
N LEU A 35 6.17 3.99 13.88
CA LEU A 35 6.32 4.60 15.21
C LEU A 35 5.74 6.03 15.26
N ARG A 36 5.86 6.82 14.18
CA ARG A 36 5.25 8.16 14.13
C ARG A 36 3.73 8.09 14.05
N LEU A 37 3.19 7.22 13.18
CA LEU A 37 1.74 7.02 13.03
C LEU A 37 1.11 6.52 14.33
N LEU A 38 1.83 5.72 15.10
CA LEU A 38 1.38 5.17 16.39
C LEU A 38 1.66 6.11 17.58
N GLY A 39 2.00 7.38 17.33
CA GLY A 39 2.16 8.38 18.39
C GLY A 39 3.48 8.32 19.18
N LEU A 40 4.52 7.68 18.62
CA LEU A 40 5.84 7.51 19.24
C LEU A 40 6.97 8.23 18.46
N PRO A 41 6.85 9.54 18.16
CA PRO A 41 7.83 10.25 17.34
C PRO A 41 9.23 10.29 17.97
N THR A 42 9.33 10.33 19.31
CA THR A 42 10.63 10.29 20.01
C THR A 42 11.37 8.98 19.77
N LEU A 43 10.66 7.85 19.77
CA LEU A 43 11.26 6.55 19.46
C LEU A 43 11.61 6.44 17.97
N ALA A 44 10.79 7.01 17.09
CA ALA A 44 11.10 7.11 15.66
C ALA A 44 12.38 7.94 15.40
N ASN A 45 12.60 9.01 16.14
CA ASN A 45 13.81 9.83 16.03
C ASN A 45 15.03 9.12 16.62
N ARG A 46 14.86 8.38 17.72
CA ARG A 46 15.93 7.55 18.28
C ARG A 46 16.44 6.50 17.30
N MET A 47 15.57 6.03 16.40
CA MET A 47 15.96 5.11 15.32
C MET A 47 16.88 5.70 14.25
N LEU A 48 17.15 7.01 14.27
CA LEU A 48 18.18 7.64 13.42
C LEU A 48 19.60 7.43 13.96
N VAL A 49 19.73 7.06 15.24
CA VAL A 49 21.03 6.74 15.83
C VAL A 49 21.45 5.34 15.42
N ASP A 50 22.71 5.20 15.00
CA ASP A 50 23.27 3.91 14.60
C ASP A 50 23.08 2.85 15.69
N ASN A 51 22.65 1.66 15.27
CA ASN A 51 22.39 0.51 16.14
C ASN A 51 21.34 0.71 17.25
N ALA A 52 20.52 1.77 17.23
CA ALA A 52 19.48 1.98 18.25
C ALA A 52 18.51 0.80 18.40
N HIS A 53 18.21 0.08 17.31
CA HIS A 53 17.38 -1.13 17.33
C HIS A 53 18.03 -2.32 18.06
N ARG A 54 19.35 -2.32 18.25
CA ARG A 54 20.07 -3.35 19.01
C ARG A 54 20.06 -3.08 20.51
N ASP A 55 19.73 -1.84 20.91
CA ASP A 55 19.59 -1.49 22.32
C ASP A 55 18.37 -2.21 22.92
N ALA A 56 18.63 -3.04 23.94
CA ALA A 56 17.58 -3.72 24.69
C ALA A 56 16.64 -2.71 25.37
N GLY A 57 17.16 -1.54 25.76
CA GLY A 57 16.36 -0.43 26.31
C GLY A 57 15.34 0.09 25.30
N PHE A 58 15.73 0.25 24.03
CA PHE A 58 14.83 0.66 22.96
C PHE A 58 13.67 -0.32 22.77
N LYS A 59 13.97 -1.62 22.62
CA LYS A 59 12.92 -2.65 22.44
C LYS A 59 11.95 -2.66 23.62
N ARG A 60 12.48 -2.60 24.84
CA ARG A 60 11.66 -2.53 26.06
C ARG A 60 10.75 -1.30 26.06
N LEU A 61 11.26 -0.12 25.69
CA LEU A 61 10.47 1.11 25.63
C LEU A 61 9.33 1.01 24.61
N VAL A 62 9.57 0.42 23.44
CA VAL A 62 8.51 0.17 22.47
C VAL A 62 7.47 -0.80 23.03
N THR A 63 7.88 -1.90 23.66
CA THR A 63 6.94 -2.87 24.24
C THR A 63 6.07 -2.28 25.34
N VAL A 64 6.66 -1.55 26.31
CA VAL A 64 5.90 -0.97 27.43
C VAL A 64 4.99 0.18 27.03
N SER A 65 5.21 0.79 25.85
CA SER A 65 4.31 1.81 25.31
C SER A 65 2.94 1.26 24.90
N GLY A 66 2.78 -0.06 24.80
CA GLY A 66 1.52 -0.70 24.40
C GLY A 66 1.22 -0.57 22.91
N VAL A 67 2.15 -0.05 22.10
CA VAL A 67 1.94 0.27 20.68
C VAL A 67 1.40 -0.89 19.85
N ARG A 68 1.81 -2.12 20.17
CA ARG A 68 1.32 -3.33 19.50
C ARG A 68 -0.19 -3.48 19.62
N MET A 69 -0.76 -3.09 20.77
CA MET A 69 -2.20 -3.16 21.03
C MET A 69 -2.98 -2.06 20.30
N ALA A 70 -2.32 -0.96 19.93
CA ALA A 70 -2.92 0.13 19.17
C ALA A 70 -3.11 -0.22 17.68
N ILE A 71 -2.36 -1.17 17.14
CA ILE A 71 -2.58 -1.71 15.80
C ILE A 71 -3.73 -2.71 15.89
N PRO A 72 -4.82 -2.65 15.10
CA PRO A 72 -5.87 -3.68 15.10
C PRO A 72 -5.35 -5.08 14.69
N PRO A 73 -5.93 -6.18 15.20
CA PRO A 73 -5.63 -7.53 14.71
C PRO A 73 -6.07 -7.67 13.25
N ASP A 74 -5.34 -8.48 12.47
CA ASP A 74 -5.67 -8.81 11.08
C ASP A 74 -5.67 -7.62 10.11
N LEU A 75 -5.19 -6.44 10.55
CA LEU A 75 -5.09 -5.27 9.70
C LEU A 75 -4.08 -5.50 8.57
N GLY A 76 -4.52 -5.30 7.32
CA GLY A 76 -3.67 -5.50 6.14
C GLY A 76 -3.10 -6.91 6.04
N ARG A 77 -3.92 -7.91 6.37
CA ARG A 77 -3.54 -9.32 6.33
C ARG A 77 -3.29 -9.77 4.89
N THR A 78 -2.14 -10.39 4.65
CA THR A 78 -1.75 -10.99 3.37
C THR A 78 -2.09 -12.47 3.33
N HIS A 79 -1.98 -13.12 2.16
CA HIS A 79 -2.33 -14.54 1.97
C HIS A 79 -1.50 -15.52 2.81
N ASP A 80 -0.27 -15.16 3.19
CA ASP A 80 0.56 -15.92 4.15
C ASP A 80 0.14 -15.73 5.62
N GLY A 81 -0.91 -14.94 5.87
CA GLY A 81 -1.41 -14.62 7.20
C GLY A 81 -0.67 -13.47 7.90
N SER A 82 0.31 -12.83 7.27
CA SER A 82 1.02 -11.69 7.88
C SER A 82 0.12 -10.45 7.89
N ASP A 83 -0.05 -9.83 9.07
CA ASP A 83 -0.75 -8.56 9.25
C ASP A 83 0.24 -7.44 9.65
N VAL A 84 -0.24 -6.20 9.77
CA VAL A 84 0.58 -5.05 10.18
C VAL A 84 1.29 -5.31 11.51
N ARG A 85 0.64 -5.99 12.48
CA ARG A 85 1.25 -6.33 13.78
C ARG A 85 2.48 -7.22 13.59
N SER A 86 2.34 -8.29 12.82
CA SER A 86 3.43 -9.23 12.55
C SER A 86 4.59 -8.56 11.81
N ARG A 87 4.30 -7.70 10.83
CA ARG A 87 5.30 -6.91 10.10
C ARG A 87 6.01 -5.90 10.99
N PHE A 88 5.28 -5.23 11.87
CA PHE A 88 5.85 -4.33 12.87
C PHE A 88 6.79 -5.06 13.84
N GLU A 89 6.40 -6.24 14.34
CA GLU A 89 7.26 -7.07 15.21
C GLU A 89 8.52 -7.56 14.50
N HIS A 90 8.42 -7.92 13.21
CA HIS A 90 9.59 -8.24 12.39
C HIS A 90 10.54 -7.05 12.27
N LEU A 91 10.00 -5.87 11.93
CA LEU A 91 10.76 -4.63 11.83
C LEU A 91 11.40 -4.19 13.15
N LEU A 92 10.79 -4.48 14.30
CA LEU A 92 11.40 -4.23 15.60
C LEU A 92 12.60 -5.15 15.90
N LYS A 93 12.56 -6.38 15.39
CA LYS A 93 13.67 -7.34 15.55
C LYS A 93 14.81 -7.01 14.61
N ASP A 94 14.49 -6.77 13.34
CA ASP A 94 15.45 -6.48 12.28
C ASP A 94 14.90 -5.41 11.31
N PRO A 95 15.12 -4.11 11.62
CA PRO A 95 14.60 -3.01 10.79
C PRO A 95 15.20 -2.91 9.39
N PHE A 96 16.26 -3.68 9.11
CA PHE A 96 17.03 -3.59 7.88
C PHE A 96 16.89 -4.82 7.00
N SER A 97 16.22 -5.86 7.50
CA SER A 97 15.88 -7.05 6.74
C SER A 97 14.44 -6.95 6.28
N PRO A 98 14.19 -6.70 4.98
CA PRO A 98 12.84 -6.63 4.46
C PRO A 98 12.15 -7.98 4.64
N GLN A 99 10.95 -7.96 5.22
CA GLN A 99 10.10 -9.13 5.20
C GLN A 99 9.71 -9.41 3.74
N LYS A 100 9.62 -10.68 3.38
CA LYS A 100 9.20 -11.11 2.03
C LYS A 100 7.81 -11.73 2.12
N PRO A 101 6.74 -10.93 2.26
CA PRO A 101 5.39 -11.46 2.32
C PRO A 101 5.03 -12.15 1.00
N HIS A 102 4.13 -13.12 1.08
CA HIS A 102 3.55 -13.73 -0.11
C HIS A 102 2.44 -12.82 -0.68
N LEU A 103 2.76 -12.13 -1.78
CA LEU A 103 1.93 -11.08 -2.38
C LEU A 103 1.28 -11.49 -3.71
N MET A 104 1.21 -12.78 -4.01
CA MET A 104 0.73 -13.24 -5.32
C MET A 104 -0.75 -12.86 -5.50
N GLY A 105 -1.05 -12.01 -6.48
CA GLY A 105 -2.40 -11.56 -6.81
C GLY A 105 -2.99 -10.51 -5.87
N LEU A 106 -2.26 -10.07 -4.85
CA LEU A 106 -2.74 -9.05 -3.91
C LEU A 106 -2.61 -7.66 -4.53
N ASP A 107 -3.69 -6.88 -4.53
CA ASP A 107 -3.71 -5.49 -4.99
C ASP A 107 -3.97 -4.48 -3.84
N LEU A 108 -3.99 -3.19 -4.14
CA LEU A 108 -4.29 -2.16 -3.13
C LEU A 108 -5.78 -2.08 -2.79
N GLY A 109 -6.68 -2.49 -3.68
CA GLY A 109 -8.13 -2.53 -3.41
C GLY A 109 -8.42 -3.51 -2.27
N ASP A 110 -7.89 -4.73 -2.37
CA ASP A 110 -7.96 -5.79 -1.34
C ASP A 110 -7.50 -5.30 0.04
N LEU A 111 -6.51 -4.40 0.06
CA LEU A 111 -5.87 -3.93 1.28
C LEU A 111 -6.53 -2.67 1.86
N LEU A 112 -7.00 -1.76 1.02
CA LEU A 112 -7.35 -0.40 1.43
C LEU A 112 -8.84 -0.09 1.34
N GLU A 113 -9.59 -0.70 0.42
CA GLU A 113 -11.02 -0.42 0.30
C GLU A 113 -11.78 -0.88 1.57
N GLY A 114 -12.69 -0.04 2.03
CA GLY A 114 -13.41 -0.22 3.29
C GLY A 114 -12.57 0.05 4.55
N ARG A 115 -11.31 0.48 4.43
CA ARG A 115 -10.46 0.86 5.57
C ARG A 115 -10.52 2.34 5.86
N GLU A 116 -10.35 2.67 7.13
CA GLU A 116 -10.14 4.05 7.55
C GLU A 116 -8.78 4.56 7.06
N TRP A 117 -8.68 5.87 6.85
CA TRP A 117 -7.45 6.53 6.41
C TRP A 117 -6.25 6.17 7.29
N GLN A 118 -6.43 6.15 8.62
CA GLN A 118 -5.35 5.82 9.56
C GLN A 118 -4.91 4.36 9.44
N GLU A 119 -5.86 3.45 9.25
CA GLU A 119 -5.58 2.04 8.98
C GLU A 119 -4.79 1.87 7.69
N ALA A 120 -5.21 2.54 6.62
CA ALA A 120 -4.52 2.54 5.34
C ALA A 120 -3.08 3.04 5.46
N MET A 121 -2.85 4.10 6.25
CA MET A 121 -1.49 4.60 6.50
C MET A 121 -0.62 3.57 7.21
N LEU A 122 -1.16 2.83 8.18
CA LEU A 122 -0.44 1.73 8.84
C LEU A 122 -0.13 0.58 7.88
N ILE A 123 -1.09 0.19 7.04
CA ILE A 123 -0.90 -0.86 6.03
C ILE A 123 0.22 -0.46 5.08
N LEU A 124 0.13 0.72 4.44
CA LEU A 124 1.11 1.18 3.46
C LEU A 124 2.52 1.30 4.04
N ASN A 125 2.65 1.82 5.27
CA ASN A 125 3.96 2.00 5.91
C ASN A 125 4.53 0.72 6.56
N SER A 126 3.76 -0.38 6.52
CA SER A 126 4.24 -1.69 6.98
C SER A 126 4.95 -2.51 5.90
N PHE A 127 4.84 -2.11 4.63
CA PHE A 127 5.51 -2.75 3.51
C PHE A 127 6.76 -1.97 3.09
N ASP A 128 7.78 -2.70 2.64
CA ASP A 128 8.92 -2.10 1.96
C ASP A 128 8.56 -1.68 0.53
N ASN A 129 9.38 -0.83 -0.08
CA ASN A 129 9.13 -0.32 -1.43
C ASN A 129 9.06 -1.43 -2.50
N VAL A 130 9.81 -2.52 -2.38
CA VAL A 130 9.77 -3.63 -3.36
C VAL A 130 8.44 -4.34 -3.27
N SER A 131 7.95 -4.60 -2.05
CA SER A 131 6.63 -5.17 -1.81
C SER A 131 5.51 -4.25 -2.33
N LEU A 132 5.56 -2.96 -2.01
CA LEU A 132 4.56 -1.99 -2.50
C LEU A 132 4.53 -1.89 -4.03
N ARG A 133 5.69 -1.94 -4.71
CA ARG A 133 5.73 -1.96 -6.19
C ARG A 133 5.02 -3.18 -6.77
N LYS A 134 5.17 -4.36 -6.16
CA LYS A 134 4.49 -5.59 -6.60
C LYS A 134 2.98 -5.47 -6.44
N ILE A 135 2.52 -4.95 -5.30
CA ILE A 135 1.10 -4.73 -5.03
C ILE A 135 0.53 -3.71 -6.03
N CYS A 136 1.24 -2.60 -6.26
CA CYS A 136 0.85 -1.59 -7.24
C CYS A 136 0.74 -2.16 -8.66
N ALA A 137 1.62 -3.09 -9.05
CA ALA A 137 1.59 -3.71 -10.37
C ALA A 137 0.35 -4.59 -10.61
N ASN A 138 -0.31 -5.06 -9.54
CA ASN A 138 -1.56 -5.80 -9.62
C ASN A 138 -2.80 -4.89 -9.49
N THR A 139 -2.61 -3.60 -9.16
CA THR A 139 -3.73 -2.67 -8.91
C THR A 139 -4.09 -1.94 -10.19
N ARG A 140 -5.39 -1.67 -10.38
CA ARG A 140 -5.89 -0.80 -11.44
C ARG A 140 -5.17 0.56 -11.48
N THR A 141 -4.97 1.06 -12.68
CA THR A 141 -4.32 2.34 -12.95
C THR A 141 -5.34 3.39 -13.33
N ASP A 142 -5.03 4.65 -13.06
CA ASP A 142 -5.92 5.79 -13.39
C ASP A 142 -6.26 5.87 -14.90
N ALA A 143 -5.42 5.27 -15.76
CA ALA A 143 -5.62 5.20 -17.20
C ALA A 143 -6.69 4.17 -17.63
N ASP A 144 -7.10 3.26 -16.74
CA ASP A 144 -8.08 2.21 -17.05
C ASP A 144 -9.51 2.76 -17.11
N GLU A 145 -9.80 3.91 -16.46
CA GLU A 145 -11.12 4.56 -16.47
C GLU A 145 -11.40 5.28 -17.81
N ASP A 146 -10.38 5.87 -18.44
CA ASP A 146 -10.50 6.59 -19.72
C ASP A 146 -10.67 5.65 -20.94
N SER A 147 -10.46 4.34 -20.78
CA SER A 147 -10.48 3.38 -21.90
C SER A 147 -11.86 2.74 -22.14
N SER A 148 -12.89 3.09 -21.36
CA SER A 148 -14.19 2.40 -21.39
C SER A 148 -15.31 3.08 -22.21
N GLU A 149 -15.06 4.23 -22.86
CA GLU A 149 -16.01 4.88 -23.77
C GLU A 149 -15.72 4.64 -25.27
N GLN A 150 -15.63 3.39 -25.73
CA GLN A 150 -15.74 3.08 -27.18
C GLN A 150 -16.42 1.74 -27.47
N THR A 151 -17.65 1.52 -27.00
CA THR A 151 -18.56 0.59 -27.68
C THR A 151 -20.01 1.10 -27.64
N SER A 152 -20.48 1.71 -28.72
CA SER A 152 -21.84 1.49 -29.25
C SER A 152 -22.10 2.40 -30.46
N GLY A 153 -22.38 1.80 -31.62
CA GLY A 153 -23.29 2.42 -32.58
C GLY A 153 -22.88 2.27 -34.05
N GLY A 154 -23.57 1.38 -34.77
CA GLY A 154 -23.85 1.59 -36.19
C GLY A 154 -23.31 0.54 -37.16
N HIS A 155 -24.00 -0.60 -37.19
CA HIS A 155 -24.01 -1.51 -38.32
C HIS A 155 -24.85 -0.84 -39.43
N GLU A 156 -24.24 -0.27 -40.47
CA GLU A 156 -24.98 0.20 -41.64
C GLU A 156 -24.40 -0.39 -42.93
N ASN A 157 -25.17 -1.33 -43.48
CA ASN A 157 -25.11 -1.76 -44.87
C ASN A 157 -25.13 -0.54 -45.80
N MET A 158 -24.14 -0.40 -46.67
CA MET A 158 -24.29 0.41 -47.88
C MET A 158 -24.15 -0.47 -49.11
N ASP A 159 -25.31 -0.93 -49.55
CA ASP A 159 -25.61 -1.41 -50.90
C ASP A 159 -25.43 -0.24 -51.88
N HIS A 160 -24.61 -0.41 -52.92
CA HIS A 160 -24.69 0.45 -54.11
C HIS A 160 -24.61 -0.37 -55.38
N SER A 161 -25.80 -0.71 -55.88
CA SER A 161 -26.05 -1.09 -57.26
C SER A 161 -25.93 0.11 -58.22
N ALA A 162 -25.28 -0.15 -59.35
CA ALA A 162 -25.53 0.34 -60.72
C ALA A 162 -25.46 1.85 -61.08
N HIS A 163 -24.53 2.17 -61.98
CA HIS A 163 -24.67 2.96 -63.24
C HIS A 163 -23.32 2.81 -63.97
N GLY A 164 -23.15 2.49 -65.26
CA GLY A 164 -24.00 2.59 -66.43
C GLY A 164 -23.39 3.61 -67.41
N GLY A 165 -22.81 3.16 -68.54
CA GLY A 165 -22.84 3.93 -69.79
C GLY A 165 -21.52 4.33 -70.47
N HIS A 166 -21.37 3.79 -71.68
CA HIS A 166 -20.61 4.23 -72.88
C HIS A 166 -19.11 3.96 -72.98
#